data_AF-A0A0S2FE67-F1
#
_entry.id   AF-A0A0S2FE67-F1
#
_cell.length_a   1.000
_cell.length_b   1.000
_cell.length_c   1.000
_cell.angle_alpha   90.00
_cell.angle_beta   90.00
_cell.angle_gamma   90.00
#
_symmetry.space_group_name_H-M   'P 1'
#
loop_
_entity.id
_entity.type
_entity.pdbx_description
1 polymer ?
#
loop_
_entity_poly.entity_id
_entity_poly.type
_entity_poly.pdbx_seq_one_letter_code
_entity_poly.pdbx_strand_id
1 'polypeptide(L)'
;MLATLLAACTLPTPAQRYQRWLGDGQQAAVEEYRRYLHAHGAGESVPMMQLLRSGRRWRICGAPEFALPPKPAWPDTVRSLRLIAELRRAGLLDGAEITSGYRDEALNRCEGGSSRSRHMSGGAYDFDLATDAPTRELCAFWRRRGPASGFGLGFYDARHLHIDTTGFRTWGHDYTYRTSQCLPGVRLKHEANQAGTR
;
A
#
# COMPACT_ATOMS: atom_id res chain seq x y z
N MET A 1 -37.46 -29.20 25.45
CA MET A 1 -36.97 -27.81 25.27
C MET A 1 -36.28 -27.75 23.92
N LEU A 2 -36.88 -27.07 22.94
CA LEU A 2 -36.26 -26.85 21.63
C LEU A 2 -35.30 -25.65 21.77
N ALA A 3 -33.99 -25.90 21.70
CA ALA A 3 -33.00 -24.83 21.70
C ALA A 3 -32.86 -24.29 20.27
N THR A 4 -33.48 -23.15 20.01
CA THR A 4 -33.33 -22.42 18.76
C THR A 4 -31.92 -21.81 18.71
N LEU A 5 -31.02 -22.42 17.95
CA LEU A 5 -29.69 -21.86 17.68
C LEU A 5 -29.85 -20.63 16.78
N LEU A 6 -29.78 -19.44 17.37
CA LEU A 6 -29.61 -18.20 16.63
C LEU A 6 -28.24 -18.22 15.96
N ALA A 7 -28.21 -18.38 14.63
CA ALA A 7 -26.99 -18.16 13.85
C ALA A 7 -26.57 -16.70 14.01
N ALA A 8 -25.45 -16.46 14.69
CA ALA A 8 -24.88 -15.13 14.78
C ALA A 8 -24.48 -14.66 13.37
N CYS A 9 -25.08 -13.56 12.90
CA CYS A 9 -24.68 -12.91 11.66
C CYS A 9 -23.25 -12.39 11.80
N THR A 10 -22.27 -13.18 11.39
CA THR A 10 -20.87 -12.74 11.31
C THR A 10 -20.73 -11.78 10.14
N LEU A 11 -20.10 -10.63 10.38
CA LEU A 11 -19.80 -9.69 9.30
C LEU A 11 -18.85 -10.37 8.30
N PRO A 12 -19.10 -10.24 6.98
CA PRO A 12 -18.23 -10.85 5.98
C PRO A 12 -16.78 -10.37 6.14
N THR A 13 -15.83 -11.29 6.08
CA THR A 13 -14.38 -10.99 6.08
C THR A 13 -13.97 -10.22 4.82
N PRO A 14 -12.81 -9.54 4.80
CA PRO A 14 -12.28 -8.91 3.58
C PRO A 14 -12.20 -9.85 2.38
N ALA A 15 -11.79 -11.10 2.61
CA ALA A 15 -11.74 -12.13 1.56
C ALA A 15 -13.13 -12.45 1.00
N GLN A 16 -14.14 -12.62 1.86
CA GLN A 16 -15.51 -12.87 1.41
C GLN A 16 -16.09 -11.68 0.63
N ARG A 17 -15.79 -10.44 1.06
CA ARG A 17 -16.23 -9.23 0.33
C ARG A 17 -15.52 -9.11 -1.03
N TYR A 18 -14.25 -9.48 -1.11
CA TYR A 18 -13.52 -9.53 -2.36
C TYR A 18 -14.11 -10.56 -3.33
N GLN A 19 -14.41 -11.77 -2.86
CA GLN A 19 -15.04 -12.80 -3.70
C GLN A 19 -16.42 -12.38 -4.21
N ARG A 20 -17.22 -11.69 -3.38
CA ARG A 20 -18.48 -11.10 -3.83
C ARG A 20 -18.25 -10.06 -4.92
N TRP A 21 -17.33 -9.13 -4.71
CA TRP A 21 -16.98 -8.11 -5.70
C TRP A 21 -16.49 -8.72 -7.02
N LEU A 22 -15.74 -9.82 -6.99
CA LEU A 22 -15.38 -10.60 -8.18
C LEU A 22 -16.62 -11.15 -8.90
N GLY A 23 -17.53 -11.76 -8.15
CA GLY A 23 -18.79 -12.32 -8.66
C GLY A 23 -19.75 -11.27 -9.23
N ASP A 24 -19.65 -10.02 -8.77
CA ASP A 24 -20.44 -8.88 -9.26
C ASP A 24 -19.88 -8.31 -10.60
N GLY A 25 -19.33 -9.17 -11.46
CA GLY A 25 -18.91 -8.85 -12.83
C GLY A 25 -17.43 -8.46 -13.01
N GLN A 26 -16.60 -8.50 -11.96
CA GLN A 26 -15.20 -8.06 -12.03
C GLN A 26 -14.22 -9.17 -12.41
N GLN A 27 -14.65 -10.44 -12.35
CA GLN A 27 -13.80 -11.61 -12.53
C GLN A 27 -12.97 -11.58 -13.83
N ALA A 28 -13.57 -11.28 -14.97
CA ALA A 28 -12.84 -11.25 -16.25
C ALA A 28 -11.77 -10.14 -16.32
N ALA A 29 -12.09 -8.95 -15.80
CA ALA A 29 -11.17 -7.81 -15.79
C ALA A 29 -10.00 -8.03 -14.83
N VAL A 30 -10.25 -8.62 -13.65
CA VAL A 30 -9.21 -9.00 -12.69
C VAL A 30 -8.31 -10.09 -13.25
N GLU A 31 -8.87 -11.07 -13.97
CA GLU A 31 -8.08 -12.11 -14.61
C GLU A 31 -7.20 -11.58 -15.75
N GLU A 32 -7.71 -10.63 -16.54
CA GLU A 32 -6.89 -9.92 -17.54
C GLU A 32 -5.73 -9.19 -16.87
N TYR A 33 -6.01 -8.43 -15.80
CA TYR A 33 -4.99 -7.72 -15.04
C TYR A 33 -3.96 -8.66 -14.43
N ARG A 34 -4.39 -9.78 -13.82
CA ARG A 34 -3.50 -10.81 -13.28
C ARG A 34 -2.56 -11.37 -14.34
N ARG A 35 -3.09 -11.72 -15.52
CA ARG A 35 -2.28 -12.21 -16.65
C ARG A 35 -1.29 -11.17 -17.14
N TYR A 36 -1.71 -9.90 -17.23
CA TYR A 36 -0.82 -8.81 -17.59
C TYR A 36 0.36 -8.70 -16.60
N LEU A 37 0.09 -8.68 -15.30
CA LEU A 37 1.14 -8.59 -14.29
C LEU A 37 2.08 -9.80 -14.33
N HIS A 38 1.54 -11.01 -14.48
CA HIS A 38 2.35 -12.22 -14.61
C HIS A 38 3.26 -12.18 -15.84
N ALA A 39 2.73 -11.78 -17.01
CA ALA A 39 3.50 -11.65 -18.24
C ALA A 39 4.65 -10.63 -18.14
N HIS A 40 4.56 -9.68 -17.21
CA HIS A 40 5.60 -8.68 -16.94
C HIS A 40 6.43 -8.99 -15.68
N GLY A 41 6.34 -10.20 -15.12
CA GLY A 41 7.14 -10.63 -13.96
C GLY A 41 6.77 -9.94 -12.65
N ALA A 42 5.53 -9.46 -12.52
CA ALA A 42 5.00 -8.73 -11.35
C ALA A 42 3.79 -9.44 -10.69
N GLY A 43 3.50 -10.68 -11.06
CA GLY A 43 2.24 -11.36 -10.69
C GLY A 43 2.16 -11.93 -9.27
N GLU A 44 3.29 -12.13 -8.57
CA GLU A 44 3.34 -13.00 -7.38
C GLU A 44 3.79 -12.30 -6.08
N SER A 45 4.22 -11.04 -6.14
CA SER A 45 4.80 -10.38 -4.95
C SER A 45 3.77 -10.00 -3.89
N VAL A 46 2.48 -9.92 -4.25
CA VAL A 46 1.40 -9.43 -3.37
C VAL A 46 0.08 -10.15 -3.71
N PRO A 47 -0.75 -10.53 -2.71
CA PRO A 47 -2.10 -11.03 -2.97
C PRO A 47 -2.98 -10.04 -3.74
N MET A 48 -3.68 -10.50 -4.77
CA MET A 48 -4.51 -9.64 -5.64
C MET A 48 -5.55 -8.82 -4.87
N MET A 49 -6.15 -9.38 -3.82
CA MET A 49 -7.08 -8.66 -2.95
C MET A 49 -6.45 -7.42 -2.28
N GLN A 50 -5.21 -7.55 -1.80
CA GLN A 50 -4.49 -6.42 -1.20
C GLN A 50 -4.09 -5.40 -2.28
N LEU A 51 -3.65 -5.90 -3.44
CA LEU A 51 -3.26 -5.06 -4.57
C LEU A 51 -4.40 -4.17 -5.08
N LEU A 52 -5.63 -4.71 -5.10
CA LEU A 52 -6.83 -4.03 -5.59
C LEU A 52 -7.59 -3.29 -4.49
N ARG A 53 -7.07 -3.23 -3.27
CA ARG A 53 -7.66 -2.45 -2.18
C ARG A 53 -7.68 -0.97 -2.57
N SER A 54 -8.85 -0.33 -2.61
CA SER A 54 -8.93 1.07 -3.08
C SER A 54 -8.34 2.05 -2.07
N GLY A 55 -8.82 2.00 -0.82
CA GLY A 55 -8.41 2.89 0.27
C GLY A 55 -8.83 2.34 1.63
N ARG A 56 -8.40 3.03 2.70
CA ARG A 56 -8.74 2.66 4.09
C ARG A 56 -10.12 3.16 4.47
N ARG A 57 -10.46 4.36 4.01
CA ARG A 57 -11.71 5.06 4.32
C ARG A 57 -12.80 4.79 3.29
N TRP A 58 -12.65 3.80 2.41
CA TRP A 58 -13.65 3.43 1.39
C TRP A 58 -15.07 3.42 1.94
N ARG A 59 -15.26 2.86 3.15
CA ARG A 59 -16.58 2.77 3.81
C ARG A 59 -17.14 4.13 4.23
N ILE A 60 -16.29 4.99 4.81
CA ILE A 60 -16.67 6.36 5.22
C ILE A 60 -16.92 7.22 3.98
N CYS A 61 -16.16 6.99 2.91
CA CYS A 61 -16.26 7.70 1.65
C CYS A 61 -17.36 7.19 0.72
N GLY A 62 -18.07 6.11 1.08
CA GLY A 62 -19.07 5.49 0.21
C GLY A 62 -18.50 4.97 -1.12
N ALA A 63 -17.19 4.68 -1.16
CA ALA A 63 -16.50 4.23 -2.37
C ALA A 63 -16.42 2.69 -2.42
N PRO A 64 -16.21 2.09 -3.62
CA PRO A 64 -15.94 0.66 -3.74
C PRO A 64 -14.73 0.24 -2.89
N GLU A 65 -14.85 -0.89 -2.21
CA GLU A 65 -13.77 -1.44 -1.37
C GLU A 65 -12.54 -1.87 -2.19
N PHE A 66 -12.78 -2.32 -3.42
CA PHE A 66 -11.77 -2.76 -4.36
C PHE A 66 -11.94 -2.04 -5.69
N ALA A 67 -10.83 -1.76 -6.36
CA ALA A 67 -10.81 -1.07 -7.64
C ALA A 67 -9.66 -1.57 -8.51
N LEU A 68 -9.93 -1.72 -9.81
CA LEU A 68 -8.92 -1.97 -10.82
C LEU A 68 -8.34 -0.65 -11.33
N PRO A 69 -7.01 -0.50 -11.42
CA PRO A 69 -6.44 0.62 -12.15
C PRO A 69 -6.81 0.53 -13.63
N PRO A 70 -7.02 1.68 -14.30
CA PRO A 70 -7.27 1.70 -15.74
C PRO A 70 -6.04 1.15 -16.49
N LYS A 71 -6.24 0.50 -17.65
CA LYS A 71 -5.16 -0.16 -18.41
C LYS A 71 -3.90 0.70 -18.64
N PRO A 72 -4.00 2.01 -18.97
CA PRO A 72 -2.83 2.86 -19.13
C PRO A 72 -1.95 2.99 -17.88
N ALA A 73 -2.48 2.70 -16.69
CA ALA A 73 -1.75 2.75 -15.43
C ALA A 73 -1.01 1.43 -15.09
N TRP A 74 -1.31 0.33 -15.78
CA TRP A 74 -0.71 -0.97 -15.47
C TRP A 74 0.82 -1.02 -15.57
N PRO A 75 1.49 -0.31 -16.51
CA PRO A 75 2.95 -0.23 -16.52
C PRO A 75 3.53 0.36 -15.23
N ASP A 76 2.85 1.33 -14.61
CA ASP A 76 3.29 1.97 -13.35
C ASP A 76 3.11 1.02 -12.17
N THR A 77 2.04 0.23 -12.19
CA THR A 77 1.86 -0.91 -11.27
C THR A 77 3.02 -1.88 -11.37
N VAL A 78 3.37 -2.34 -12.58
CA VAL A 78 4.46 -3.30 -12.80
C VAL A 78 5.79 -2.79 -12.22
N ARG A 79 6.15 -1.53 -12.49
CA ARG A 79 7.40 -0.95 -11.96
C ARG A 79 7.40 -0.95 -10.43
N SER A 80 6.29 -0.57 -9.82
CA SER A 80 6.15 -0.50 -8.36
C SER A 80 6.15 -1.88 -7.71
N LEU A 81 5.50 -2.87 -8.32
CA LEU A 81 5.52 -4.26 -7.84
C LEU A 81 6.90 -4.90 -7.92
N ARG A 82 7.71 -4.57 -8.94
CA ARG A 82 9.11 -5.02 -9.00
C ARG A 82 9.95 -4.45 -7.85
N LEU A 83 9.79 -3.16 -7.56
CA LEU A 83 10.43 -2.53 -6.40
C LEU A 83 9.96 -3.15 -5.07
N ILE A 84 8.65 -3.38 -4.92
CA ILE A 84 8.08 -4.05 -3.74
C ILE A 84 8.63 -5.47 -3.59
N ALA A 85 8.79 -6.21 -4.69
CA ALA A 85 9.39 -7.53 -4.67
C ALA A 85 10.87 -7.48 -4.22
N GLU A 86 11.64 -6.47 -4.65
CA GLU A 86 13.00 -6.24 -4.15
C GLU A 86 13.04 -5.94 -2.64
N LEU A 87 12.13 -5.07 -2.16
CA LEU A 87 12.02 -4.74 -0.74
C LEU A 87 11.65 -5.97 0.11
N ARG A 88 10.70 -6.78 -0.34
CA ARG A 88 10.33 -8.05 0.31
C ARG A 88 11.49 -9.04 0.33
N ARG A 89 12.20 -9.21 -0.78
CA ARG A 89 13.41 -10.07 -0.82
C ARG A 89 14.52 -9.58 0.12
N ALA A 90 14.57 -8.28 0.41
CA ALA A 90 15.50 -7.69 1.37
C ALA A 90 15.01 -7.74 2.83
N GLY A 91 13.83 -8.32 3.11
CA GLY A 91 13.25 -8.38 4.46
C GLY A 91 12.69 -7.05 4.97
N LEU A 92 12.55 -6.05 4.10
CA LEU A 92 12.18 -4.67 4.49
C LEU A 92 10.67 -4.46 4.62
N LEU A 93 9.87 -5.43 4.17
CA LEU A 93 8.41 -5.40 4.18
C LEU A 93 7.83 -6.72 4.74
N ASP A 94 8.54 -7.38 5.64
CA ASP A 94 8.10 -8.64 6.23
C ASP A 94 6.83 -8.44 7.06
N GLY A 95 5.82 -9.27 6.80
CA GLY A 95 4.50 -9.12 7.41
C GLY A 95 3.71 -7.87 6.99
N ALA A 96 4.21 -7.09 6.03
CA ALA A 96 3.53 -5.88 5.56
C ALA A 96 2.34 -6.21 4.64
N GLU A 97 1.23 -5.52 4.85
CA GLU A 97 0.02 -5.63 4.03
C GLU A 97 -0.24 -4.36 3.23
N ILE A 98 -0.61 -4.51 1.95
CA ILE A 98 -1.11 -3.37 1.18
C ILE A 98 -2.55 -3.08 1.60
N THR A 99 -2.79 -1.83 1.95
CA THR A 99 -4.07 -1.33 2.51
C THR A 99 -4.67 -0.21 1.69
N SER A 100 -3.94 0.27 0.67
CA SER A 100 -4.46 1.10 -0.39
C SER A 100 -3.56 1.02 -1.61
N GLY A 101 -4.17 0.84 -2.78
CA GLY A 101 -3.55 0.85 -4.10
C GLY A 101 -4.22 1.92 -4.98
N TYR A 102 -4.81 1.53 -6.10
CA TYR A 102 -5.46 2.49 -6.99
C TYR A 102 -6.68 3.17 -6.34
N ARG A 103 -6.75 4.50 -6.47
CA ARG A 103 -7.90 5.33 -6.06
C ARG A 103 -8.41 6.10 -7.26
N ASP A 104 -9.72 6.14 -7.45
CA ASP A 104 -10.31 7.17 -8.30
C ASP A 104 -10.18 8.56 -7.64
N GLU A 105 -10.51 9.60 -8.41
CA GLU A 105 -10.38 10.98 -7.94
C GLU A 105 -11.29 11.30 -6.73
N ALA A 106 -12.51 10.74 -6.71
CA ALA A 106 -13.48 11.01 -5.64
C ALA A 106 -13.01 10.41 -4.31
N LEU A 107 -12.58 9.15 -4.32
CA LEU A 107 -12.00 8.50 -3.16
C LEU A 107 -10.71 9.19 -2.73
N ASN A 108 -9.82 9.55 -3.67
CA ASN A 108 -8.59 10.24 -3.32
C ASN A 108 -8.85 11.56 -2.58
N ARG A 109 -9.82 12.37 -3.03
CA ARG A 109 -10.21 13.60 -2.32
C ARG A 109 -10.77 13.31 -0.92
N CYS A 110 -11.64 12.30 -0.78
CA CYS A 110 -12.23 11.95 0.52
C CYS A 110 -11.21 11.41 1.53
N GLU A 111 -10.18 10.68 1.05
CA GLU A 111 -9.03 10.24 1.85
C GLU A 111 -8.10 11.39 2.27
N GLY A 112 -8.36 12.62 1.81
CA GLY A 112 -7.48 13.77 2.02
C GLY A 112 -6.22 13.73 1.16
N GLY A 113 -6.21 12.93 0.09
CA GLY A 113 -5.11 12.80 -0.84
C GLY A 113 -4.87 14.08 -1.65
N SER A 114 -3.61 14.33 -1.99
CA SER A 114 -3.24 15.42 -2.91
C SER A 114 -3.89 15.25 -4.28
N SER A 115 -4.19 16.36 -4.98
CA SER A 115 -4.60 16.35 -6.40
C SER A 115 -3.54 15.76 -7.34
N ARG A 116 -2.29 15.61 -6.86
CA ARG A 116 -1.19 14.96 -7.59
C ARG A 116 -0.83 13.58 -7.04
N SER A 117 -1.74 12.96 -6.30
CA SER A 117 -1.57 11.64 -5.67
C SER A 117 -1.22 10.56 -6.71
N ARG A 118 -0.24 9.71 -6.37
CA ARG A 118 0.19 8.61 -7.23
C ARG A 118 -0.70 7.38 -7.14
N HIS A 119 -1.60 7.33 -6.16
CA HIS A 119 -2.66 6.31 -6.13
C HIS A 119 -3.58 6.43 -7.34
N MET A 120 -3.82 7.65 -7.83
CA MET A 120 -4.64 7.90 -9.02
C MET A 120 -3.96 7.47 -10.33
N SER A 121 -2.65 7.28 -10.33
CA SER A 121 -1.90 6.74 -11.48
C SER A 121 -1.63 5.23 -11.37
N GLY A 122 -2.21 4.54 -10.38
CA GLY A 122 -2.16 3.07 -10.25
C GLY A 122 -0.81 2.46 -9.87
N GLY A 123 0.19 3.28 -9.53
CA GLY A 123 1.55 2.85 -9.22
C GLY A 123 2.00 3.22 -7.81
N ALA A 124 1.07 3.39 -6.87
CA ALA A 124 1.39 3.73 -5.48
C ALA A 124 0.62 2.87 -4.50
N TYR A 125 1.27 2.54 -3.40
CA TYR A 125 0.76 1.62 -2.40
C TYR A 125 1.06 2.12 -1.00
N ASP A 126 0.04 2.12 -0.16
CA ASP A 126 0.19 2.34 1.27
C ASP A 126 0.21 0.98 1.99
N PHE A 127 1.10 0.86 2.97
CA PHE A 127 1.34 -0.38 3.73
C PHE A 127 0.98 -0.23 5.20
N ASP A 128 0.42 -1.29 5.77
CA ASP A 128 0.42 -1.55 7.21
C ASP A 128 1.55 -2.52 7.55
N LEU A 129 2.37 -2.16 8.52
CA LEU A 129 3.44 -3.01 9.03
C LEU A 129 3.02 -3.67 10.34
N ALA A 130 3.30 -4.97 10.48
CA ALA A 130 3.05 -5.73 11.70
C ALA A 130 3.92 -5.25 12.87
N THR A 131 5.14 -4.80 12.57
CA THR A 131 6.10 -4.17 13.49
C THR A 131 6.51 -2.81 12.95
N ASP A 132 7.28 -2.04 13.71
CA ASP A 132 7.78 -0.77 13.23
C ASP A 132 8.73 -0.96 12.03
N ALA A 133 8.73 0.02 11.13
CA ALA A 133 9.57 -0.02 9.95
C ALA A 133 11.05 -0.18 10.34
N PRO A 134 11.83 -1.03 9.62
CA PRO A 134 13.27 -1.05 9.73
C PRO A 134 13.85 0.20 9.05
N THR A 135 13.61 1.37 9.65
CA THR A 135 13.78 2.67 9.01
C THR A 135 15.21 2.89 8.53
N ARG A 136 16.21 2.48 9.30
CA ARG A 136 17.62 2.64 8.95
C ARG A 136 17.95 1.90 7.65
N GLU A 137 17.53 0.64 7.57
CA GLU A 137 17.75 -0.25 6.44
C GLU A 137 16.94 0.19 5.22
N LEU A 138 15.68 0.59 5.43
CA LEU A 138 14.81 1.09 4.39
C LEU A 138 15.34 2.40 3.78
N CYS A 139 15.81 3.33 4.61
CA CYS A 139 16.45 4.56 4.14
C CYS A 139 17.78 4.30 3.45
N ALA A 140 18.56 3.31 3.91
CA ALA A 140 19.77 2.89 3.22
C ALA A 140 19.45 2.28 1.84
N PHE A 141 18.42 1.44 1.74
CA PHE A 141 17.92 0.91 0.47
C PHE A 141 17.46 2.04 -0.46
N TRP A 142 16.64 2.96 0.06
CA TRP A 142 16.14 4.12 -0.67
C TRP A 142 17.27 4.97 -1.25
N ARG A 143 18.30 5.31 -0.45
CA ARG A 143 19.49 6.04 -0.95
C ARG A 143 20.23 5.31 -2.08
N ARG A 144 20.36 3.98 -1.98
CA ARG A 144 21.12 3.17 -2.96
C ARG A 144 20.35 2.89 -4.25
N ARG A 145 19.05 2.58 -4.17
CA ARG A 145 18.25 2.17 -5.33
C ARG A 145 17.34 3.26 -5.87
N GLY A 146 16.96 4.21 -5.03
CA GLY A 146 15.98 5.24 -5.36
C GLY A 146 16.29 6.07 -6.61
N PRO A 147 17.53 6.51 -6.87
CA PRO A 147 17.85 7.24 -8.09
C PRO A 147 17.54 6.46 -9.38
N ALA A 148 17.77 5.14 -9.38
CA ALA A 148 17.54 4.29 -10.54
C ALA A 148 16.09 3.81 -10.68
N SER A 149 15.36 3.68 -9.56
CA SER A 149 13.99 3.17 -9.55
C SER A 149 12.91 4.23 -9.45
N GLY A 150 13.28 5.51 -9.23
CA GLY A 150 12.32 6.56 -8.94
C GLY A 150 11.57 6.32 -7.62
N PHE A 151 12.22 5.71 -6.62
CA PHE A 151 11.59 5.30 -5.37
C PHE A 151 11.07 6.50 -4.56
N GLY A 152 9.75 6.68 -4.57
CA GLY A 152 9.04 7.52 -3.63
C GLY A 152 8.78 6.76 -2.33
N LEU A 153 9.30 7.27 -1.21
CA LEU A 153 9.17 6.65 0.11
C LEU A 153 8.61 7.63 1.14
N GLY A 154 7.37 7.41 1.55
CA GLY A 154 6.70 8.19 2.60
C GLY A 154 6.60 7.43 3.91
N PHE A 155 6.76 8.15 5.02
CA PHE A 155 6.49 7.64 6.37
C PHE A 155 5.33 8.42 6.99
N TYR A 156 4.12 7.87 6.99
CA TYR A 156 3.01 8.51 7.70
C TYR A 156 3.21 8.42 9.22
N ASP A 157 3.71 7.27 9.69
CA ASP A 157 4.26 7.08 11.03
C ASP A 157 5.25 5.90 11.06
N ALA A 158 5.42 5.26 12.23
CA ALA A 158 6.28 4.11 12.44
C ALA A 158 5.86 2.84 11.67
N ARG A 159 4.58 2.67 11.39
CA ARG A 159 3.98 1.44 10.84
C ARG A 159 3.23 1.64 9.54
N HIS A 160 3.09 2.89 9.12
CA HIS A 160 2.38 3.26 7.91
C HIS A 160 3.34 3.87 6.88
N LEU A 161 3.54 3.16 5.77
CA LEU A 161 4.44 3.57 4.69
C LEU A 161 3.69 3.85 3.40
N HIS A 162 4.27 4.71 2.57
CA HIS A 162 3.90 4.89 1.17
C HIS A 162 5.05 4.52 0.25
N ILE A 163 4.75 3.78 -0.82
CA ILE A 163 5.74 3.36 -1.82
C ILE A 163 5.20 3.58 -3.23
N ASP A 164 5.99 4.25 -4.06
CA ASP A 164 5.73 4.42 -5.51
C ASP A 164 7.05 4.50 -6.30
N THR A 165 6.94 4.51 -7.64
CA THR A 165 8.08 4.59 -8.57
C THR A 165 8.07 5.82 -9.49
N THR A 166 7.39 6.90 -9.09
CA THR A 166 7.20 8.08 -9.94
C THR A 166 8.22 9.20 -9.70
N GLY A 167 9.28 8.94 -8.93
CA GLY A 167 10.35 9.91 -8.68
C GLY A 167 11.06 9.69 -7.34
N PHE A 168 12.39 9.85 -7.33
CA PHE A 168 13.23 9.68 -6.15
C PHE A 168 12.97 10.77 -5.11
N ARG A 169 12.12 10.48 -4.13
CA ARG A 169 11.68 11.45 -3.12
C ARG A 169 11.31 10.77 -1.81
N THR A 170 11.30 11.54 -0.74
CA THR A 170 10.86 11.05 0.58
C THR A 170 10.18 12.16 1.37
N TRP A 171 9.29 11.77 2.28
CA TRP A 171 8.55 12.67 3.16
C TRP A 171 8.16 11.95 4.46
N GLY A 172 7.79 12.72 5.48
CA GLY A 172 7.33 12.18 6.76
C GLY A 172 5.85 12.48 7.05
N HIS A 173 5.52 12.45 8.33
CA HIS A 173 4.16 12.53 8.86
C HIS A 173 3.39 13.81 8.50
N ASP A 174 4.10 14.91 8.17
CA ASP A 174 3.49 16.17 7.73
C ASP A 174 3.41 16.29 6.19
N TYR A 175 3.66 15.19 5.47
CA TYR A 175 3.70 15.11 4.01
C TYR A 175 4.81 15.95 3.37
N THR A 176 5.80 16.40 4.14
CA THR A 176 6.94 17.15 3.63
C THR A 176 8.25 16.40 3.75
N TYR A 177 9.22 16.79 2.92
CA TYR A 177 10.59 16.28 2.98
C TYR A 177 11.23 16.49 4.36
N ARG A 178 10.95 17.62 5.02
CA ARG A 178 11.61 18.03 6.29
C ARG A 178 11.38 17.06 7.44
N THR A 179 10.27 16.32 7.43
CA THR A 179 9.96 15.34 8.47
C THR A 179 10.25 13.91 8.06
N SER A 180 10.86 13.69 6.88
CA SER A 180 11.24 12.35 6.45
C SER A 180 12.23 11.71 7.42
N GLN A 181 12.01 10.44 7.74
CA GLN A 181 12.92 9.67 8.58
C GLN A 181 14.23 9.30 7.87
N CYS A 182 14.37 9.57 6.57
CA CYS A 182 15.58 9.31 5.81
C CYS A 182 16.56 10.49 5.77
N LEU A 183 16.21 11.63 6.37
CA LEU A 183 17.11 12.77 6.45
C LEU A 183 18.25 12.54 7.45
N PRO A 184 19.46 13.05 7.17
CA PRO A 184 20.55 13.07 8.15
C PRO A 184 20.13 13.76 9.46
N GLY A 185 20.46 13.18 10.61
CA GLY A 185 20.26 13.80 11.92
C GLY A 185 18.85 13.73 12.51
N VAL A 186 17.90 13.05 11.85
CA VAL A 186 16.59 12.77 12.45
C VAL A 186 16.74 11.72 13.54
N ARG A 187 16.45 12.09 14.80
CA ARG A 187 16.28 11.11 15.88
C ARG A 187 15.02 10.29 15.57
N LEU A 188 15.20 9.00 15.34
CA LEU A 188 14.06 8.09 15.15
C LEU A 188 13.22 8.12 16.42
N LYS A 189 11.90 8.29 16.32
CA LYS A 189 11.02 8.38 17.50
C LYS A 189 11.16 7.17 18.45
N HIS A 190 11.55 6.00 17.94
CA HIS A 190 11.84 4.82 18.76
C HIS A 190 13.09 4.93 19.64
N GLU A 191 14.09 5.71 19.23
CA GLU A 191 15.29 5.94 20.04
C GLU A 191 15.02 6.93 21.18
N ALA A 192 14.13 7.90 20.96
CA ALA A 192 13.76 8.89 21.98
C ALA A 192 13.02 8.26 23.19
N ASN A 193 12.25 7.19 22.97
CA ASN A 193 11.53 6.49 24.04
C ASN A 193 12.39 5.47 24.82
N GLN A 194 13.54 5.04 24.28
CA GLN A 194 14.47 4.14 24.98
C GLN A 194 15.57 4.89 25.76
N ALA A 195 15.77 6.19 25.46
CA ALA A 195 16.73 7.04 26.16
C ALA A 195 16.20 7.61 27.49
N GLY A 196 14.91 7.44 27.80
CA GLY A 196 14.26 7.95 29.02
C GLY A 196 14.11 6.94 30.16
N THR A 197 14.74 5.76 30.08
CA THR A 197 14.61 4.66 31.06
C THR A 197 15.94 4.22 31.67
N ARG A 198 16.93 5.11 31.74
CA ARG A 198 18.16 4.90 32.54
C ARG A 198 18.28 5.93 33.63
#